data_AF-A0A6I1MSC1-F1
#
_entry.id   AF-A0A6I1MSC1-F1
#
_cell.length_a   1.000
_cell.length_b   1.000
_cell.length_c   1.000
_cell.angle_alpha   90.00
_cell.angle_beta   90.00
_cell.angle_gamma   90.00
#
_symmetry.space_group_name_H-M   'P 1'
#
loop_
_entity.id
_entity.type
_entity.pdbx_description
1 polymer ?
#
loop_
_entity_poly.entity_id
_entity_poly.type
_entity_poly.pdbx_seq_one_letter_code
_entity_poly.pdbx_strand_id
1 'polypeptide(L)'
;MIFNKYIDEYINLIESGSVESCNNIKKCINLVKEKLSQPNIFIHNEKIETAITKIEEYFKFKLLPWEKFVIALIHCYYEDNTLVWSTIFLMMGRGNGKNGFISGVSWYLTTAFHGLDKYNVDIVANCEEQAKTSFEDVYEVIDGNRKLKKAFYYTKEKIV
;
A
#
# COMPACT_ATOMS: atom_id res chain seq x y z
N MET A 1 -19.65 -8.29 11.20
CA MET A 1 -19.54 -7.73 9.84
C MET A 1 -18.24 -8.23 9.25
N ILE A 2 -18.21 -8.59 7.97
CA ILE A 2 -17.02 -9.12 7.28
C ILE A 2 -16.75 -8.16 6.12
N PHE A 3 -15.56 -7.56 6.08
CA PHE A 3 -15.21 -6.56 5.07
C PHE A 3 -14.34 -7.15 3.97
N ASN A 4 -13.14 -7.56 4.34
CA ASN A 4 -12.12 -8.19 3.51
C ASN A 4 -11.14 -8.87 4.46
N LYS A 5 -10.61 -10.04 4.07
CA LYS A 5 -9.78 -10.85 4.97
C LYS A 5 -8.59 -10.11 5.59
N TYR A 6 -7.96 -9.18 4.88
CA TYR A 6 -6.83 -8.40 5.40
C TYR A 6 -7.27 -7.24 6.30
N ILE A 7 -8.45 -6.67 6.03
CA ILE A 7 -9.07 -5.68 6.91
C ILE A 7 -9.46 -6.34 8.21
N ASP A 8 -10.19 -7.45 8.12
CA ASP A 8 -10.70 -8.20 9.26
C ASP A 8 -9.57 -8.81 10.09
N GLU A 9 -8.51 -9.33 9.46
CA GLU A 9 -7.31 -9.82 10.15
C GLU A 9 -6.70 -8.74 11.05
N TYR A 10 -6.45 -7.54 10.51
CA TYR A 10 -5.83 -6.47 11.29
C TYR A 10 -6.76 -5.93 12.38
N ILE A 11 -8.06 -5.79 12.11
CA ILE A 11 -9.06 -5.45 13.13
C ILE A 11 -9.01 -6.46 14.27
N ASN A 12 -9.03 -7.75 13.95
CA ASN A 12 -9.01 -8.83 14.95
C ASN A 12 -7.73 -8.80 15.78
N LEU A 13 -6.56 -8.60 15.16
CA LEU A 13 -5.28 -8.50 15.87
C LEU A 13 -5.26 -7.37 16.90
N ILE A 14 -5.92 -6.25 16.60
CA ILE A 14 -6.00 -5.07 17.48
C ILE A 14 -7.05 -5.26 18.58
N GLU A 15 -8.24 -5.75 18.23
CA GLU A 15 -9.34 -5.95 19.18
C GLU A 15 -9.07 -7.09 20.16
N SER A 16 -8.38 -8.16 19.73
CA SER A 16 -7.97 -9.27 20.59
C SER A 16 -6.82 -8.91 21.54
N GLY A 17 -6.10 -7.82 21.26
CA GLY A 17 -4.84 -7.49 21.93
C GLY A 17 -3.66 -8.37 21.51
N SER A 18 -3.77 -9.17 20.45
CA SER A 18 -2.65 -9.93 19.88
C SER A 18 -1.53 -9.02 19.37
N VAL A 19 -1.88 -7.80 18.95
CA VAL A 19 -0.94 -6.72 18.66
C VAL A 19 -1.19 -5.59 19.66
N GLU A 20 -0.15 -5.26 20.43
CA GLU A 20 -0.20 -4.11 21.33
C GLU A 20 -0.39 -2.82 20.53
N SER A 21 -1.37 -2.01 20.94
CA SER A 21 -1.78 -0.84 20.19
C SER A 21 -2.23 0.30 21.10
N CYS A 22 -1.87 1.52 20.70
CA CYS A 22 -2.27 2.72 21.41
C CYS A 22 -3.75 3.07 21.14
N ASN A 23 -4.31 3.97 21.94
CA ASN A 23 -5.70 4.39 21.81
C ASN A 23 -6.04 4.97 20.42
N ASN A 24 -5.08 5.61 19.75
CA ASN A 24 -5.30 6.16 18.40
C ASN A 24 -5.54 5.07 17.36
N ILE A 25 -4.82 3.94 17.45
CA ILE A 25 -5.05 2.80 16.55
C ILE A 25 -6.42 2.17 16.82
N LYS A 26 -6.81 2.02 18.09
CA LYS A 26 -8.15 1.51 18.44
C LYS A 26 -9.27 2.41 17.90
N LYS A 27 -9.11 3.74 17.99
CA LYS A 27 -10.04 4.70 17.37
C LYS A 27 -10.04 4.61 15.85
N CYS A 28 -8.89 4.39 15.22
CA CYS A 28 -8.77 4.17 13.79
C CYS A 28 -9.57 2.92 13.35
N ILE A 29 -9.45 1.81 14.08
CA ILE A 29 -10.24 0.59 13.84
C ILE A 29 -11.75 0.88 13.90
N ASN A 30 -12.21 1.61 14.92
CA ASN A 30 -13.62 1.98 15.03
C ASN A 30 -14.08 2.85 13.84
N LEU A 31 -13.27 3.84 13.44
CA LEU A 31 -13.57 4.70 12.29
C LEU A 31 -13.65 3.90 10.99
N VAL A 32 -12.73 2.96 10.77
CA VAL A 32 -12.73 2.10 9.58
C VAL A 32 -13.97 1.23 9.55
N LYS A 33 -14.35 0.60 10.68
CA LYS A 33 -15.59 -0.19 10.78
C LYS A 33 -16.82 0.66 10.49
N GLU A 34 -16.92 1.85 11.10
CA GLU A 34 -18.04 2.77 10.89
C GLU A 34 -18.15 3.21 9.43
N LYS A 35 -17.03 3.60 8.81
CA LYS A 35 -16.99 4.02 7.40
C LYS A 35 -17.40 2.88 6.49
N LEU A 36 -16.73 1.72 6.57
CA LEU A 36 -17.01 0.57 5.70
C LEU A 36 -18.39 -0.05 5.88
N SER A 37 -19.10 0.27 6.97
CA SER A 37 -20.49 -0.15 7.17
C SER A 37 -21.51 0.67 6.35
N GLN A 38 -21.07 1.75 5.70
CA GLN A 38 -21.95 2.60 4.88
C GLN A 38 -22.33 1.88 3.58
N PRO A 39 -23.61 1.94 3.16
CA PRO A 39 -24.11 1.14 2.03
C PRO A 39 -23.52 1.56 0.68
N ASN A 40 -23.03 2.79 0.55
CA ASN A 40 -22.48 3.34 -0.68
C ASN A 40 -20.96 3.12 -0.82
N ILE A 41 -20.37 2.25 -0.01
CA ILE A 41 -18.95 1.89 -0.06
C ILE A 41 -18.81 0.46 -0.58
N PHE A 42 -17.90 0.28 -1.54
CA PHE A 42 -17.50 -1.03 -2.02
C PHE A 42 -15.99 -1.25 -1.85
N ILE A 43 -15.63 -2.51 -1.55
CA ILE A 43 -14.25 -2.94 -1.34
C ILE A 43 -13.82 -3.78 -2.55
N HIS A 44 -12.79 -3.34 -3.27
CA HIS A 44 -12.37 -4.00 -4.51
C HIS A 44 -11.43 -5.19 -4.23
N ASN A 45 -11.99 -6.29 -3.74
CA ASN A 45 -11.26 -7.48 -3.30
C ASN A 45 -10.19 -7.98 -4.30
N GLU A 46 -10.50 -8.04 -5.60
CA GLU A 46 -9.53 -8.51 -6.61
C GLU A 46 -8.31 -7.59 -6.76
N LYS A 47 -8.48 -6.27 -6.64
CA LYS A 47 -7.35 -5.32 -6.67
C LYS A 47 -6.48 -5.49 -5.43
N ILE A 48 -7.09 -5.73 -4.27
CA ILE A 48 -6.38 -5.98 -3.00
C ILE A 48 -5.52 -7.24 -3.12
N GLU A 49 -6.10 -8.36 -3.56
CA GLU A 49 -5.35 -9.62 -3.77
C GLU A 49 -4.23 -9.46 -4.78
N THR A 50 -4.51 -8.78 -5.90
CA THR A 50 -3.52 -8.53 -6.95
C THR A 50 -2.38 -7.66 -6.42
N ALA A 51 -2.68 -6.57 -5.73
CA ALA A 51 -1.69 -5.68 -5.13
C ALA A 51 -0.76 -6.44 -4.18
N ILE A 52 -1.33 -7.14 -3.21
CA ILE A 52 -0.56 -7.90 -2.21
C ILE A 52 0.28 -8.98 -2.88
N THR A 53 -0.33 -9.80 -3.76
CA THR A 53 0.37 -10.91 -4.41
C THR A 53 1.51 -10.41 -5.30
N LYS A 54 1.29 -9.35 -6.09
CA LYS A 54 2.30 -8.81 -7.00
C LYS A 54 3.43 -8.12 -6.26
N ILE A 55 3.14 -7.36 -5.20
CA ILE A 55 4.18 -6.76 -4.37
C ILE A 55 5.07 -7.86 -3.76
N GLU A 56 4.48 -8.88 -3.13
CA GLU A 56 5.25 -9.98 -2.56
C GLU A 56 6.04 -10.79 -3.62
N GLU A 57 5.47 -10.97 -4.83
CA GLU A 57 6.12 -11.68 -5.95
C GLU A 57 7.37 -10.95 -6.45
N TYR A 58 7.27 -9.63 -6.69
CA TYR A 58 8.34 -8.87 -7.35
C TYR A 58 9.38 -8.33 -6.36
N PHE A 59 8.97 -7.90 -5.17
CA PHE A 59 9.90 -7.39 -4.15
C PHE A 59 10.47 -8.48 -3.23
N LYS A 60 9.96 -9.72 -3.34
CA LYS A 60 10.48 -10.92 -2.64
C LYS A 60 10.48 -10.80 -1.11
N PHE A 61 9.55 -10.03 -0.54
CA PHE A 61 9.27 -10.00 0.90
C PHE A 61 7.81 -10.31 1.19
N LYS A 62 7.48 -10.59 2.45
CA LYS A 62 6.10 -10.77 2.91
C LYS A 62 5.59 -9.49 3.55
N LEU A 63 4.41 -9.04 3.12
CA LEU A 63 3.78 -7.87 3.69
C LEU A 63 3.26 -8.19 5.09
N LEU A 64 3.53 -7.29 6.04
CA LEU A 64 3.04 -7.33 7.41
C LEU A 64 1.52 -7.13 7.45
N PRO A 65 0.83 -7.55 8.53
CA PRO A 65 -0.61 -7.37 8.64
C PRO A 65 -1.06 -5.91 8.47
N TRP A 66 -0.33 -4.94 9.04
CA TRP A 66 -0.65 -3.52 8.89
C TRP A 66 -0.42 -3.02 7.45
N GLU A 67 0.54 -3.57 6.72
CA GLU A 67 0.81 -3.20 5.32
C GLU A 67 -0.32 -3.70 4.42
N LYS A 68 -0.78 -4.94 4.63
CA LYS A 68 -1.93 -5.53 3.93
C LYS A 68 -3.22 -4.78 4.25
N PHE A 69 -3.40 -4.39 5.52
CA PHE A 69 -4.50 -3.53 5.94
C PHE A 69 -4.52 -2.21 5.18
N VAL A 70 -3.39 -1.50 5.11
CA VAL A 70 -3.30 -0.21 4.38
C VAL A 70 -3.57 -0.40 2.89
N ILE A 71 -3.00 -1.43 2.24
CA ILE A 71 -3.29 -1.75 0.83
C ILE A 71 -4.78 -2.03 0.61
N ALA A 72 -5.44 -2.71 1.55
CA ALA A 72 -6.87 -2.94 1.47
C ALA A 72 -7.68 -1.64 1.53
N LEU A 73 -7.30 -0.69 2.39
CA LEU A 73 -7.94 0.63 2.46
C LEU A 73 -7.76 1.47 1.19
N ILE A 74 -6.60 1.36 0.51
CA ILE A 74 -6.36 2.04 -0.79
C ILE A 74 -7.41 1.65 -1.85
N HIS A 75 -7.97 0.44 -1.76
CA HIS A 75 -8.93 -0.11 -2.71
C HIS A 75 -10.38 -0.14 -2.20
N CYS A 76 -10.72 0.83 -1.35
CA CYS A 76 -12.10 1.08 -0.95
C CYS A 76 -12.61 2.37 -1.59
N TYR A 77 -13.79 2.27 -2.19
CA TYR A 77 -14.35 3.30 -3.06
C TYR A 77 -15.81 3.57 -2.70
N TYR A 78 -16.25 4.80 -2.95
CA TYR A 78 -17.67 5.12 -3.04
C TYR A 78 -18.24 4.64 -4.38
N GLU A 79 -19.56 4.49 -4.50
CA GLU A 79 -20.25 4.07 -5.73
C GLU A 79 -19.92 4.92 -6.96
N ASP A 80 -19.54 6.20 -6.77
CA ASP A 80 -19.07 7.10 -7.83
C ASP A 80 -17.60 6.88 -8.24
N ASN A 81 -16.96 5.83 -7.73
CA ASN A 81 -15.55 5.47 -7.88
C ASN A 81 -14.54 6.43 -7.22
N THR A 82 -14.99 7.36 -6.37
CA THR A 82 -14.06 8.16 -5.55
C THR A 82 -13.49 7.34 -4.40
N LEU A 83 -12.29 7.68 -3.95
CA LEU A 83 -11.61 6.97 -2.85
C LEU A 83 -12.27 7.29 -1.51
N VAL A 84 -12.51 6.26 -0.70
CA VAL A 84 -12.95 6.45 0.70
C VAL A 84 -11.84 7.12 1.52
N TRP A 85 -10.59 6.73 1.26
CA TRP A 85 -9.41 7.32 1.88
C TRP A 85 -8.48 7.91 0.83
N SER A 86 -8.59 9.22 0.63
CA SER A 86 -7.65 9.98 -0.20
C SER A 86 -6.34 10.32 0.52
N THR A 87 -6.28 10.14 1.84
CA THR A 87 -5.10 10.39 2.65
C THR A 87 -4.98 9.34 3.73
N ILE A 88 -3.82 8.69 3.81
CA ILE A 88 -3.48 7.72 4.84
C ILE A 88 -2.23 8.23 5.56
N PHE A 89 -2.34 8.41 6.87
CA PHE A 89 -1.24 8.89 7.70
C PHE A 89 -0.61 7.74 8.50
N LEU A 90 0.68 7.50 8.27
CA LEU A 90 1.44 6.42 8.87
C LEU A 90 2.51 7.00 9.81
N MET A 91 2.25 6.97 11.12
CA MET A 91 3.22 7.34 12.16
C MET A 91 3.85 6.09 12.78
N MET A 92 5.16 5.96 12.66
CA MET A 92 5.88 4.72 12.98
C MET A 92 7.34 4.97 13.32
N GLY A 93 7.90 4.09 14.16
CA GLY A 93 9.33 4.06 14.47
C GLY A 93 10.16 3.49 13.31
N ARG A 94 11.49 3.53 13.45
CA ARG A 94 12.41 2.89 12.48
C ARG A 94 12.32 1.36 12.57
N GLY A 95 12.67 0.68 11.48
CA GLY A 95 12.75 -0.79 11.42
C GLY A 95 11.43 -1.50 11.16
N ASN A 96 10.34 -0.76 10.86
CA ASN A 96 9.01 -1.34 10.68
C ASN A 96 8.67 -1.73 9.23
N GLY A 97 9.60 -1.58 8.28
CA GLY A 97 9.38 -1.91 6.86
C GLY A 97 8.89 -0.77 5.95
N LYS A 98 8.67 0.44 6.48
CA LYS A 98 7.97 1.52 5.74
C LYS A 98 8.56 1.91 4.37
N ASN A 99 9.87 1.82 4.21
CA ASN A 99 10.53 2.19 2.95
C ASN A 99 10.22 1.14 1.86
N GLY A 100 10.37 -0.17 2.19
CA GLY A 100 10.00 -1.24 1.26
C GLY A 100 8.50 -1.26 0.96
N PHE A 101 7.67 -0.94 1.94
CA PHE A 101 6.23 -0.80 1.76
C PHE A 101 5.87 0.27 0.73
N ILE A 102 6.39 1.50 0.89
CA ILE A 102 6.06 2.59 -0.05
C ILE A 102 6.64 2.31 -1.44
N SER A 103 7.81 1.67 -1.55
CA SER A 103 8.38 1.23 -2.83
C SER A 103 7.45 0.23 -3.53
N GLY A 104 6.95 -0.77 -2.80
CA GLY A 104 6.00 -1.77 -3.32
C GLY A 104 4.68 -1.16 -3.78
N VAL A 105 4.06 -0.30 -2.95
CA VAL A 105 2.80 0.37 -3.27
C VAL A 105 2.96 1.30 -4.48
N SER A 106 4.02 2.12 -4.50
CA SER A 106 4.32 3.04 -5.60
C SER A 106 4.49 2.30 -6.91
N TRP A 107 5.28 1.21 -6.90
CA TRP A 107 5.44 0.35 -8.06
C TRP A 107 4.09 -0.22 -8.51
N TYR A 108 3.32 -0.85 -7.62
CA TYR A 108 2.03 -1.45 -7.98
C TYR A 108 1.08 -0.46 -8.64
N LEU A 109 0.91 0.74 -8.07
CA LEU A 109 -0.03 1.75 -8.56
C LEU A 109 0.31 2.27 -9.97
N THR A 110 1.59 2.21 -10.36
CA THR A 110 2.07 2.59 -11.69
C THR A 110 2.01 1.46 -12.72
N THR A 111 1.68 0.23 -12.31
CA THR A 111 1.63 -0.93 -13.20
C THR A 111 0.25 -1.11 -13.83
N ALA A 112 0.20 -1.83 -14.96
CA ALA A 112 -1.05 -2.32 -15.54
C ALA A 112 -1.87 -3.22 -14.59
N PHE A 113 -1.28 -3.75 -13.50
CA PHE A 113 -2.01 -4.52 -12.49
C PHE A 113 -3.01 -3.66 -11.71
N HIS A 114 -2.73 -2.37 -11.55
CA HIS A 114 -3.66 -1.43 -10.91
C HIS A 114 -4.81 -1.03 -11.85
N GLY A 115 -4.52 -1.00 -13.16
CA GLY A 115 -5.49 -0.74 -14.23
C GLY A 115 -5.82 0.73 -14.47
N LEU A 116 -5.08 1.67 -13.88
CA LEU A 116 -5.19 3.09 -14.19
C LEU A 116 -4.02 3.55 -15.06
N ASP A 117 -4.34 4.09 -16.23
CA ASP A 117 -3.35 4.65 -17.14
C ASP A 117 -2.78 5.97 -16.58
N LYS A 118 -1.48 6.18 -16.81
CA LYS A 118 -0.77 7.43 -16.47
C LYS A 118 -0.89 7.81 -14.99
N TYR A 119 -0.90 6.81 -14.10
CA TYR A 119 -0.85 7.03 -12.66
C TYR A 119 0.52 7.62 -12.27
N ASN A 120 0.51 8.82 -11.70
CA ASN A 120 1.74 9.51 -11.26
C ASN A 120 1.98 9.26 -9.77
N VAL A 121 3.26 9.09 -9.41
CA VAL A 121 3.69 8.94 -8.02
C VAL A 121 4.83 9.90 -7.76
N ASP A 122 4.65 10.74 -6.74
CA ASP A 122 5.68 11.64 -6.23
C ASP A 122 6.10 11.21 -4.82
N ILE A 123 7.40 11.01 -4.61
CA ILE A 123 7.98 10.69 -3.30
C ILE A 123 8.80 11.88 -2.83
N VAL A 124 8.41 12.46 -1.70
CA VAL A 124 9.10 13.61 -1.09
C VAL A 124 9.73 13.17 0.23
N ALA A 125 10.98 13.58 0.46
CA ALA A 125 11.72 13.30 1.68
C ALA A 125 12.53 14.51 2.14
N ASN A 126 12.98 14.48 3.40
CA ASN A 126 13.72 15.59 4.01
C ASN A 126 15.15 15.72 3.48
N CYS A 127 15.71 14.66 2.89
CA CYS A 127 17.00 14.71 2.22
C CYS A 127 17.00 13.83 0.96
N GLU A 128 17.93 14.13 0.06
CA GLU A 128 18.07 13.47 -1.23
C GLU A 128 18.31 11.96 -1.09
N GLU A 129 19.16 11.54 -0.15
CA GLU A 129 19.45 10.13 0.08
C GLU A 129 18.20 9.33 0.51
N GLN A 130 17.32 9.95 1.29
CA GLN A 130 16.04 9.33 1.65
C GLN A 130 15.07 9.28 0.46
N ALA A 131 15.06 10.32 -0.38
CA ALA A 131 14.23 10.36 -1.58
C ALA A 131 14.68 9.29 -2.60
N LYS A 132 15.99 9.06 -2.73
CA LYS A 132 16.56 8.05 -3.64
C LYS A 132 16.25 6.63 -3.23
N THR A 133 16.16 6.32 -1.93
CA THR A 133 16.05 4.93 -1.45
C THR A 133 14.89 4.19 -2.12
N SER A 134 13.67 4.74 -2.06
CA SER A 134 12.51 4.07 -2.67
C SER A 134 12.52 4.07 -4.19
N PHE A 135 13.11 5.10 -4.81
CA PHE A 135 13.33 5.10 -6.26
C PHE A 135 14.27 3.96 -6.67
N GLU A 136 15.37 3.76 -5.94
CA GLU A 136 16.35 2.71 -6.20
C GLU A 136 15.76 1.32 -5.98
N ASP A 137 14.98 1.11 -4.91
CA ASP A 137 14.26 -0.16 -4.68
C ASP A 137 13.39 -0.55 -5.90
N VAL A 138 12.60 0.40 -6.41
CA VAL A 138 11.73 0.17 -7.57
C VAL A 138 12.55 -0.05 -8.84
N TYR A 139 13.58 0.76 -9.06
CA TYR A 139 14.49 0.64 -10.20
C TYR A 139 15.14 -0.75 -10.23
N GLU A 140 15.66 -1.23 -9.10
CA GLU A 140 16.31 -2.53 -8.99
C GLU A 140 15.34 -3.69 -9.20
N VAL A 141 14.09 -3.57 -8.75
CA VAL A 141 13.04 -4.57 -9.02
C VAL A 141 12.73 -4.67 -10.51
N ILE A 142 12.62 -3.54 -11.20
CA ILE A 142 12.40 -3.50 -12.65
C ILE A 142 13.63 -4.04 -13.39
N ASP A 143 14.83 -3.58 -13.04
CA ASP A 143 16.09 -3.98 -13.67
C ASP A 143 16.50 -5.44 -13.34
N GLY A 144 16.00 -5.99 -12.24
CA GLY A 144 16.20 -7.39 -11.88
C GLY A 144 15.25 -8.36 -12.59
N ASN A 145 14.22 -7.88 -13.30
CA ASN A 145 13.16 -8.73 -13.84
C ASN A 145 12.93 -8.54 -15.34
N ARG A 146 13.20 -9.59 -16.14
CA ARG A 146 13.06 -9.56 -17.61
C ARG A 146 11.66 -9.18 -18.10
N LYS A 147 10.59 -9.53 -17.37
CA LYS A 147 9.22 -9.15 -17.75
C LYS A 147 8.98 -7.67 -17.51
N LEU A 148 9.43 -7.14 -16.36
CA LEU A 148 9.28 -5.73 -16.03
C LEU A 148 10.12 -4.84 -16.96
N LYS A 149 11.35 -5.23 -17.31
CA LYS A 149 12.16 -4.47 -18.29
C LYS A 149 11.46 -4.25 -19.63
N LYS A 150 10.60 -5.19 -20.05
CA LYS A 150 9.82 -5.06 -21.30
C LYS A 150 8.55 -4.22 -21.11
N ALA A 151 8.02 -4.19 -19.90
CA ALA A 151 6.79 -3.48 -19.58
C ALA A 151 7.03 -1.99 -19.25
N PHE A 152 8.23 -1.64 -18.80
CA PHE A 152 8.58 -0.29 -18.38
C PHE A 152 9.57 0.36 -19.35
N TYR A 153 9.31 1.63 -19.67
CA TYR A 153 10.37 2.56 -20.01
C TYR A 153 10.83 3.23 -18.72
N TYR A 154 12.09 3.03 -18.35
CA TYR A 154 12.63 3.51 -17.07
C TYR A 154 14.05 4.06 -17.28
N THR A 155 14.32 5.20 -16.66
CA THR A 155 15.61 5.90 -16.72
C THR A 155 16.02 6.29 -15.30
N LYS A 156 17.32 6.30 -15.02
CA LYS A 156 17.88 6.78 -13.75
C LYS A 156 18.72 8.03 -14.02
N GLU A 157 18.22 9.18 -13.59
CA GLU A 157 18.96 10.43 -13.62
C GLU A 157 19.69 10.63 -12.29
N LYS A 158 20.93 11.10 -12.36
CA LYS A 158 21.76 11.42 -11.19
C LYS A 158 22.21 12.86 -11.32
N ILE A 159 21.92 13.66 -10.30
CA ILE A 159 22.47 15.01 -10.18
C ILE A 159 23.84 14.84 -9.50
N VAL A 160 24.91 15.26 -10.18
CA VAL A 160 26.32 15.18 -9.73
C VAL A 160 26.89 16.58 -9.60
#